data_AF-A0A662HDS9-F1
#
_entry.id   AF-A0A662HDS9-F1
#
_cell.length_a   1.000
_cell.length_b   1.000
_cell.length_c   1.000
_cell.angle_alpha   90.00
_cell.angle_beta   90.00
_cell.angle_gamma   90.00
#
_symmetry.space_group_name_H-M   'P 1'
#
loop_
_entity.id
_entity.type
_entity.pdbx_description
1 polymer ?
#
loop_
_entity_poly.entity_id
_entity_poly.type
_entity_poly.pdbx_seq_one_letter_code
_entity_poly.pdbx_strand_id
1 'polypeptide(L)'
;MAYLIRRAKEKGHAELYFYWRLNYEKRAFSWRHRGRIEVYKTRDGGWHLLIEEPGRLDFIRKDYKTLPSLKRFLKRWFDENGGAAVFVKPGKGGGGEFISLRNLLGTTIDETDAWKVILARALGHLNYRRLYGIKVYKSATKECDYCGKPTNVAFLFGWDDGTRYSEHYCQECIEGEILPMIREHVEEVLRSLREGIERIREGGAETYETKGN
;
A
#
# COMPACT_ATOMS: atom_id res chain seq x y z
N MET A 1 -11.28 -17.36 -11.82
CA MET A 1 -12.57 -17.53 -12.54
C MET A 1 -13.83 -17.47 -11.65
N ALA A 2 -14.01 -18.36 -10.67
CA ALA A 2 -15.29 -18.47 -9.92
C ALA A 2 -15.77 -17.14 -9.29
N TYR A 3 -14.83 -16.35 -8.76
CA TYR A 3 -15.09 -15.00 -8.24
C TYR A 3 -15.75 -14.07 -9.27
N LEU A 4 -15.16 -13.95 -10.47
CA LEU A 4 -15.65 -13.05 -11.53
C LEU A 4 -17.09 -13.40 -11.93
N ILE A 5 -17.36 -14.68 -12.20
CA ILE A 5 -18.68 -15.13 -12.65
C ILE A 5 -19.75 -14.93 -11.57
N ARG A 6 -19.44 -15.32 -10.32
CA ARG A 6 -20.38 -15.13 -9.20
C ARG A 6 -20.69 -13.66 -9.01
N ARG A 7 -19.65 -12.80 -8.97
CA ARG A 7 -19.81 -11.37 -8.71
C ARG A 7 -20.52 -10.64 -9.84
N ALA A 8 -20.21 -11.00 -11.10
CA ALA A 8 -20.88 -10.46 -12.27
C ALA A 8 -22.37 -10.83 -12.27
N LYS A 9 -22.72 -12.07 -11.89
CA LYS A 9 -24.12 -12.50 -11.74
C LYS A 9 -24.85 -11.71 -10.65
N GLU A 10 -24.22 -11.47 -9.50
CA GLU A 10 -24.80 -10.76 -8.36
C GLU A 10 -24.98 -9.26 -8.61
N LYS A 11 -23.97 -8.61 -9.21
CA LYS A 11 -23.89 -7.15 -9.28
C LYS A 11 -24.00 -6.56 -10.68
N GLY A 12 -24.09 -7.41 -11.71
CA GLY A 12 -23.95 -6.98 -13.09
C GLY A 12 -22.53 -6.50 -13.43
N HIS A 13 -21.56 -6.61 -12.52
CA HIS A 13 -20.19 -6.16 -12.69
C HIS A 13 -19.23 -6.97 -11.81
N ALA A 14 -18.05 -7.27 -12.34
CA ALA A 14 -16.94 -7.83 -11.59
C ALA A 14 -15.60 -7.44 -12.22
N GLU A 15 -14.61 -7.20 -11.37
CA GLU A 15 -13.25 -6.88 -11.77
C GLU A 15 -12.27 -7.80 -11.03
N LEU A 16 -11.21 -8.25 -11.71
CA LEU A 16 -10.14 -9.04 -11.13
C LEU A 16 -8.80 -8.52 -11.66
N TYR A 17 -7.87 -8.26 -10.76
CA TYR A 17 -6.52 -7.86 -11.13
C TYR A 17 -5.58 -9.05 -11.16
N PHE A 18 -4.51 -8.93 -11.94
CA PHE A 18 -3.42 -9.89 -11.92
C PHE A 18 -2.08 -9.21 -12.24
N TYR A 19 -0.99 -9.88 -11.94
CA TYR A 19 0.35 -9.54 -12.42
C TYR A 19 0.89 -10.74 -13.18
N TRP A 20 1.68 -10.54 -14.22
CA TRP A 20 2.52 -11.62 -14.74
C TRP A 20 3.50 -12.06 -13.65
N ARG A 21 3.73 -13.37 -13.53
CA ARG A 21 4.55 -13.98 -12.49
C ARG A 21 5.91 -13.31 -12.36
N LEU A 22 6.57 -13.02 -13.48
CA LEU A 22 7.84 -12.28 -13.52
C LEU A 22 7.77 -10.91 -12.82
N ASN A 23 6.71 -10.13 -13.07
CA ASN A 23 6.52 -8.81 -12.45
C ASN A 23 6.19 -8.95 -10.97
N TYR A 24 5.43 -10.00 -10.62
CA TYR A 24 5.05 -10.29 -9.24
C TYR A 24 6.27 -10.69 -8.40
N GLU A 25 7.11 -11.60 -8.90
CA GLU A 25 8.34 -12.07 -8.26
C GLU A 25 9.35 -10.94 -8.07
N LYS A 26 9.46 -10.03 -9.06
CA LYS A 26 10.30 -8.82 -8.95
C LYS A 26 9.69 -7.71 -8.07
N ARG A 27 8.52 -7.94 -7.46
CA ARG A 27 7.76 -6.94 -6.68
C ARG A 27 7.53 -5.62 -7.46
N ALA A 28 7.43 -5.70 -8.79
CA ALA A 28 7.25 -4.54 -9.68
C ALA A 28 5.78 -4.08 -9.71
N PHE A 29 5.23 -3.71 -8.55
CA PHE A 29 3.83 -3.35 -8.39
C PHE A 29 3.57 -1.92 -8.85
N SER A 30 3.18 -1.76 -10.11
CA SER A 30 2.71 -0.49 -10.66
C SER A 30 1.48 -0.72 -11.54
N TRP A 31 0.73 0.35 -11.83
CA TRP A 31 -0.41 0.28 -12.74
C TRP A 31 0.00 -0.24 -14.14
N ARG A 32 1.23 0.06 -14.59
CA ARG A 32 1.78 -0.40 -15.88
C ARG A 32 2.05 -1.91 -15.92
N HIS A 33 2.30 -2.52 -14.75
CA HIS A 33 2.59 -3.94 -14.63
C HIS A 33 1.40 -4.77 -14.16
N ARG A 34 0.25 -4.13 -13.91
CA ARG A 34 -0.98 -4.75 -13.43
C ARG A 34 -1.94 -4.99 -14.59
N GLY A 35 -2.32 -6.25 -14.79
CA GLY A 35 -3.41 -6.64 -15.67
C GLY A 35 -4.77 -6.54 -15.00
N ARG A 36 -5.81 -6.42 -15.82
CA ARG A 36 -7.20 -6.27 -15.39
C ARG A 36 -8.11 -7.14 -16.23
N ILE A 37 -9.00 -7.88 -15.56
CA ILE A 37 -10.11 -8.61 -16.19
C ILE A 37 -11.40 -8.00 -15.65
N GLU A 38 -12.22 -7.46 -16.54
CA GLU A 38 -13.48 -6.83 -16.20
C GLU A 38 -14.63 -7.50 -16.95
N VAL A 39 -15.71 -7.80 -16.23
CA VAL A 39 -16.94 -8.38 -16.77
C VAL A 39 -18.09 -7.52 -16.32
N TYR A 40 -18.93 -7.08 -17.25
CA TYR A 40 -20.14 -6.32 -16.91
C TYR A 40 -21.32 -6.64 -17.81
N LYS A 41 -22.51 -6.52 -17.25
CA LYS A 41 -23.77 -6.77 -17.93
C LYS A 41 -24.15 -5.54 -18.75
N THR A 42 -24.57 -5.75 -19.98
CA THR A 42 -25.01 -4.68 -20.88
C THR A 42 -26.47 -4.31 -20.63
N ARG A 43 -26.87 -3.14 -21.15
CA ARG A 43 -28.26 -2.67 -21.07
C ARG A 43 -29.24 -3.57 -21.83
N ASP A 44 -28.79 -4.18 -22.93
CA ASP A 44 -29.54 -5.15 -23.74
C ASP A 44 -29.52 -6.59 -23.16
N GLY A 45 -28.96 -6.79 -21.96
CA GLY A 45 -29.01 -8.06 -21.24
C GLY A 45 -27.88 -9.06 -21.56
N GLY A 46 -26.98 -8.71 -22.48
CA GLY A 46 -25.72 -9.40 -22.75
C GLY A 46 -24.62 -9.10 -21.73
N TRP A 47 -23.39 -9.48 -22.08
CA TRP A 47 -22.20 -9.35 -21.23
C TRP A 47 -21.00 -8.89 -22.04
N HIS A 48 -20.29 -7.89 -21.53
CA HIS A 48 -18.98 -7.49 -22.02
C HIS A 48 -17.88 -8.10 -21.16
N LEU A 49 -16.82 -8.53 -21.82
CA LEU A 49 -15.55 -8.91 -21.23
C LEU A 49 -14.46 -7.99 -21.75
N LEU A 50 -13.65 -7.48 -20.84
CA LEU A 50 -12.42 -6.74 -21.11
C LEU A 50 -11.26 -7.45 -20.41
N ILE A 51 -10.17 -7.69 -21.12
CA ILE A 51 -8.90 -8.13 -20.53
C ILE A 51 -7.82 -7.15 -21.00
N GLU A 52 -7.26 -6.42 -20.05
CA GLU A 52 -6.09 -5.57 -20.24
C GLU A 52 -4.88 -6.33 -19.69
N GLU A 53 -3.96 -6.67 -20.59
CA GLU A 53 -2.72 -7.34 -20.22
C GLU A 53 -1.62 -6.30 -19.97
N PRO A 54 -0.84 -6.43 -18.89
CA PRO A 54 0.16 -5.41 -18.56
C PRO A 54 1.27 -5.36 -19.60
N GLY A 55 1.57 -4.15 -20.07
CA GLY A 55 2.58 -3.89 -21.09
C GLY A 55 2.09 -4.06 -22.54
N ARG A 56 0.80 -4.38 -22.76
CA ARG A 56 0.19 -4.39 -24.10
C ARG A 56 -0.68 -3.15 -24.30
N LEU A 57 -0.61 -2.57 -25.50
CA LEU A 57 -1.49 -1.47 -25.91
C LEU A 57 -2.88 -1.97 -26.29
N ASP A 58 -2.96 -3.20 -26.80
CA ASP A 58 -4.21 -3.84 -27.18
C ASP A 58 -4.87 -4.56 -25.99
N PHE A 59 -6.19 -4.41 -25.89
CA PHE A 59 -7.03 -5.10 -24.92
C PHE A 59 -7.94 -6.10 -25.62
N ILE A 60 -8.15 -7.25 -24.99
CA ILE A 60 -9.13 -8.23 -25.47
C ILE A 60 -10.51 -7.75 -25.06
N ARG A 61 -11.30 -7.30 -26.02
CA ARG A 61 -12.71 -6.95 -25.82
C ARG A 61 -13.61 -7.96 -26.53
N LYS A 62 -14.53 -8.58 -25.80
CA LYS A 62 -15.48 -9.55 -26.36
C LYS A 62 -16.86 -9.42 -25.76
N ASP A 63 -17.86 -9.61 -26.62
CA ASP A 63 -19.27 -9.48 -26.27
C ASP A 63 -19.95 -10.84 -26.32
N TYR A 64 -20.80 -11.11 -25.34
CA TYR A 64 -21.47 -12.39 -25.20
C TYR A 64 -22.95 -12.18 -24.93
N LYS A 65 -23.80 -12.83 -25.74
CA LYS A 65 -25.25 -12.86 -25.50
C LYS A 65 -25.61 -13.56 -24.18
N THR A 66 -24.77 -14.48 -23.71
CA THR A 66 -25.05 -15.29 -22.51
C THR A 66 -23.84 -15.46 -21.60
N LEU A 67 -24.07 -15.41 -20.29
CA LEU A 67 -23.03 -15.61 -19.26
C LEU A 67 -22.28 -16.96 -19.38
N PRO A 68 -22.93 -18.10 -19.73
CA PRO A 68 -22.23 -19.36 -19.97
C PRO A 68 -21.20 -19.30 -21.09
N SER A 69 -21.46 -18.52 -22.16
CA SER A 69 -20.51 -18.36 -23.26
C SER A 69 -19.28 -17.57 -22.83
N LEU A 70 -19.48 -16.49 -22.07
CA LEU A 70 -18.40 -15.74 -21.42
C LEU A 70 -17.59 -16.65 -20.48
N LYS A 71 -18.27 -17.47 -19.66
CA LYS A 71 -17.63 -18.41 -18.73
C LYS A 71 -16.72 -19.40 -19.47
N ARG A 72 -17.13 -19.93 -20.63
CA ARG A 72 -16.30 -20.84 -21.45
C ARG A 72 -15.05 -20.14 -21.98
N PHE A 73 -15.18 -18.90 -22.44
CA PHE A 73 -14.01 -18.13 -22.87
C PHE A 73 -13.04 -17.87 -21.71
N LEU A 74 -13.55 -17.37 -20.59
CA LEU A 74 -12.72 -17.15 -19.40
C LEU A 74 -12.03 -18.44 -18.98
N LYS A 75 -12.72 -19.58 -18.97
CA LYS A 75 -12.09 -20.86 -18.64
C LYS A 75 -10.87 -21.13 -19.52
N ARG A 76 -10.99 -21.03 -20.84
CA ARG A 76 -9.85 -21.21 -21.76
C ARG A 76 -8.72 -20.22 -21.50
N TRP A 77 -9.06 -18.94 -21.33
CA TRP A 77 -8.05 -17.92 -21.03
C TRP A 77 -7.31 -18.21 -19.72
N PHE A 78 -8.02 -18.64 -18.66
CA PHE A 78 -7.42 -19.05 -17.39
C PHE A 78 -6.59 -20.34 -17.53
N ASP A 79 -7.04 -21.30 -18.34
CA ASP A 79 -6.31 -22.54 -18.59
C ASP A 79 -4.98 -22.26 -19.33
N GLU A 80 -4.96 -21.30 -20.27
CA GLU A 80 -3.78 -20.88 -21.03
C GLU A 80 -2.82 -19.99 -20.22
N ASN A 81 -3.34 -19.04 -19.44
CA ASN A 81 -2.54 -17.98 -18.82
C ASN A 81 -2.36 -18.13 -17.31
N GLY A 82 -3.16 -18.99 -16.66
CA GLY A 82 -3.25 -19.06 -15.20
C GLY A 82 -1.97 -19.51 -14.51
N GLY A 83 -1.10 -20.26 -15.19
CA GLY A 83 0.22 -20.63 -14.66
C GLY A 83 1.20 -19.45 -14.63
N ALA A 84 1.10 -18.54 -15.61
CA ALA A 84 1.97 -17.38 -15.78
C ALA A 84 1.43 -16.12 -15.08
N ALA A 85 0.19 -16.13 -14.61
CA ALA A 85 -0.44 -15.00 -13.93
C ALA A 85 -0.63 -15.24 -12.43
N VAL A 86 -0.25 -14.26 -11.61
CA VAL A 86 -0.58 -14.21 -10.19
C VAL A 86 -1.81 -13.33 -10.01
N PHE A 87 -2.95 -13.96 -9.71
CA PHE A 87 -4.21 -13.26 -9.51
C PHE A 87 -4.26 -12.62 -8.14
N VAL A 88 -4.45 -11.30 -8.13
CA VAL A 88 -4.70 -10.54 -6.91
C VAL A 88 -6.20 -10.40 -6.77
N LYS A 89 -6.75 -11.07 -5.75
CA LYS A 89 -8.13 -10.85 -5.34
C LYS A 89 -8.32 -9.33 -5.19
N PRO A 90 -9.41 -8.74 -5.74
CA PRO A 90 -9.76 -7.36 -5.42
C PRO A 90 -9.86 -7.34 -3.91
N GLY A 91 -8.93 -6.66 -3.25
CA GLY A 91 -8.91 -6.65 -1.80
C GLY A 91 -10.30 -6.23 -1.34
N LYS A 92 -10.78 -6.80 -0.24
CA LYS A 92 -11.71 -6.06 0.64
C LYS A 92 -11.00 -4.83 1.25
N GLY A 93 -10.05 -4.23 0.53
CA GLY A 93 -9.33 -3.04 0.94
C GLY A 93 -10.20 -1.89 0.51
N GLY A 94 -10.84 -1.24 1.49
CA GLY A 94 -11.65 -0.05 1.28
C GLY A 94 -11.01 0.85 0.23
N GLY A 95 -11.82 1.25 -0.75
CA GLY A 95 -11.41 2.11 -1.85
C GLY A 95 -10.83 3.38 -1.28
N GLY A 96 -9.52 3.41 -1.17
CA GLY A 96 -8.80 4.50 -0.54
C GLY A 96 -7.51 4.74 -1.28
N GLU A 97 -7.22 6.01 -1.48
CA GLU A 97 -6.03 6.48 -2.14
C GLU A 97 -4.84 6.29 -1.21
N PHE A 98 -3.80 5.62 -1.70
CA PHE A 98 -2.55 5.49 -0.97
C PHE A 98 -1.57 6.56 -1.47
N ILE A 99 -1.12 7.39 -0.55
CA ILE A 99 -0.10 8.41 -0.79
C ILE A 99 1.17 7.94 -0.10
N SER A 100 2.20 7.65 -0.89
CA SER A 100 3.49 7.23 -0.35
C SER A 100 4.12 8.36 0.48
N LEU A 101 4.92 8.00 1.48
CA LEU A 101 5.59 9.01 2.32
C LEU A 101 6.46 9.96 1.50
N ARG A 102 7.13 9.44 0.47
CA ARG A 102 7.91 10.25 -0.47
C ARG A 102 7.08 11.35 -1.12
N ASN A 103 5.91 11.00 -1.64
CA ASN A 103 5.02 11.95 -2.29
C ASN A 103 4.38 12.91 -1.28
N LEU A 104 4.11 12.44 -0.06
CA LEU A 104 3.54 13.25 1.01
C LEU A 104 4.52 14.34 1.46
N LEU A 105 5.80 14.02 1.57
CA LEU A 105 6.84 14.93 2.07
C LEU A 105 7.59 15.70 0.96
N GLY A 106 7.50 15.26 -0.30
CA GLY A 106 8.24 15.85 -1.40
C GLY A 106 9.74 15.56 -1.40
N THR A 107 10.16 14.43 -0.81
CA THR A 107 11.57 14.10 -0.58
C THR A 107 12.16 13.17 -1.65
N THR A 108 13.49 13.06 -1.66
CA THR A 108 14.23 12.04 -2.43
C THR A 108 14.08 10.66 -1.81
N ILE A 109 14.61 9.60 -2.47
CA ILE A 109 14.48 8.21 -2.00
C ILE A 109 15.20 8.03 -0.66
N ASP A 110 16.45 8.49 -0.57
CA ASP A 110 17.27 8.30 0.64
C ASP A 110 16.70 9.09 1.82
N GLU A 111 16.28 10.34 1.58
CA GLU A 111 15.58 11.15 2.59
C GLU A 111 14.29 10.46 3.04
N THR A 112 13.52 9.90 2.11
CA THR A 112 12.30 9.18 2.46
C THR A 112 12.62 8.01 3.39
N ASP A 113 13.65 7.21 3.09
CA ASP A 113 13.97 6.03 3.89
C ASP A 113 14.38 6.39 5.32
N ALA A 114 15.09 7.51 5.51
CA ALA A 114 15.34 8.06 6.84
C ALA A 114 14.04 8.48 7.55
N TRP A 115 13.19 9.27 6.86
CA TRP A 115 11.92 9.74 7.43
C TRP A 115 10.94 8.61 7.77
N LYS A 116 10.90 7.52 7.01
CA LYS A 116 10.10 6.34 7.33
C LYS A 116 10.40 5.82 8.73
N VAL A 117 11.67 5.82 9.11
CA VAL A 117 12.14 5.34 10.43
C VAL A 117 11.87 6.38 11.51
N ILE A 118 12.23 7.65 11.26
CA ILE A 118 12.06 8.74 12.23
C ILE A 118 10.58 8.88 12.63
N LEU A 119 9.67 8.93 11.65
CA LEU A 119 8.24 9.09 11.91
C LEU A 119 7.63 7.88 12.61
N ALA A 120 8.08 6.67 12.28
CA ALA A 120 7.66 5.46 12.98
C ALA A 120 8.09 5.50 14.44
N ARG A 121 9.36 5.83 14.71
CA ARG A 121 9.88 5.91 16.08
C ARG A 121 9.20 6.98 16.92
N ALA A 122 8.97 8.16 16.34
CA ALA A 122 8.24 9.24 17.01
C ALA A 122 6.85 8.82 17.50
N LEU A 123 6.22 7.88 16.79
CA LEU A 123 4.90 7.34 17.12
C LEU A 123 4.97 6.05 17.97
N GLY A 124 6.12 5.74 18.55
CA GLY A 124 6.31 4.56 19.41
C GLY A 124 6.53 3.25 18.66
N HIS A 125 6.66 3.27 17.33
CA HIS A 125 6.91 2.09 16.52
C HIS A 125 8.39 1.72 16.50
N LEU A 126 8.81 0.86 17.43
CA LEU A 126 10.18 0.36 17.57
C LEU A 126 10.46 -0.86 16.67
N ASN A 127 11.68 -1.41 16.68
CA ASN A 127 12.02 -2.71 16.04
C ASN A 127 11.78 -2.76 14.52
N TYR A 128 12.49 -1.92 13.76
CA TYR A 128 12.51 -1.93 12.28
C TYR A 128 11.18 -1.60 11.58
N ARG A 129 10.22 -1.06 12.33
CA ARG A 129 8.94 -0.57 11.79
C ARG A 129 9.18 0.74 11.03
N ARG A 130 8.50 0.87 9.89
CA ARG A 130 8.62 2.00 8.97
C ARG A 130 7.25 2.52 8.58
N LEU A 131 7.08 3.85 8.56
CA LEU A 131 5.88 4.49 8.04
C LEU A 131 5.97 4.64 6.52
N TYR A 132 5.25 3.82 5.76
CA TYR A 132 5.32 3.83 4.30
C TYR A 132 4.53 4.96 3.63
N GLY A 133 3.58 5.55 4.35
CA GLY A 133 2.71 6.60 3.85
C GLY A 133 1.34 6.51 4.49
N ILE A 134 0.37 7.20 3.88
CA ILE A 134 -1.00 7.27 4.36
C ILE A 134 -1.96 6.68 3.33
N LYS A 135 -3.05 6.10 3.83
CA LYS A 135 -4.16 5.62 3.04
C LYS A 135 -5.42 6.35 3.46
N VAL A 136 -6.06 7.02 2.50
CA VAL A 136 -7.29 7.80 2.71
C VAL A 136 -8.46 7.05 2.08
N TYR A 137 -9.32 6.47 2.90
CA TYR A 137 -10.52 5.75 2.48
C TYR A 137 -11.62 6.72 2.01
N LYS A 138 -12.48 6.25 1.09
CA LYS A 138 -13.66 7.01 0.62
C LYS A 138 -14.70 7.31 1.71
N SER A 139 -14.69 6.56 2.81
CA SER A 139 -15.68 6.67 3.88
C SER A 139 -15.03 6.44 5.24
N ALA A 140 -15.46 7.19 6.26
CA ALA A 140 -14.98 7.08 7.63
C ALA A 140 -15.61 5.85 8.33
N THR A 141 -15.09 4.67 8.00
CA THR A 141 -15.58 3.38 8.54
C THR A 141 -14.73 2.85 9.69
N LYS A 142 -13.71 3.60 10.12
CA LYS A 142 -12.76 3.23 11.16
C LYS A 142 -12.78 4.30 12.25
N GLU A 143 -12.35 3.93 13.44
CA GLU A 143 -12.23 4.83 14.57
C GLU A 143 -10.78 5.27 14.71
N CYS A 144 -10.57 6.49 15.18
CA CYS A 144 -9.26 7.04 15.49
C CYS A 144 -8.67 6.28 16.67
N ASP A 145 -7.46 5.74 16.52
CA ASP A 145 -6.76 4.99 17.56
C ASP A 145 -6.37 5.87 18.77
N TYR A 146 -6.44 7.20 18.62
CA TYR A 146 -6.18 8.16 19.72
C TYR A 146 -7.45 8.59 20.46
N CYS A 147 -8.51 8.97 19.75
CA CYS A 147 -9.69 9.61 20.36
C CYS A 147 -11.03 8.90 20.09
N GLY A 148 -11.03 7.78 19.35
CA GLY A 148 -12.23 7.01 19.02
C GLY A 148 -13.17 7.66 17.98
N LYS A 149 -12.93 8.91 17.55
CA LYS A 149 -13.76 9.57 16.52
C LYS A 149 -13.66 8.84 15.18
N PRO A 150 -14.73 8.83 14.36
CA PRO A 150 -14.67 8.28 13.01
C PRO A 150 -13.56 8.92 12.17
N THR A 151 -12.81 8.10 11.45
CA THR A 151 -11.76 8.53 10.54
C THR A 151 -11.73 7.66 9.28
N ASN A 152 -11.28 8.27 8.20
CA ASN A 152 -10.98 7.63 6.93
C ASN A 152 -9.47 7.66 6.62
N VAL A 153 -8.61 8.12 7.52
CA VAL A 153 -7.16 8.18 7.30
C VAL A 153 -6.49 7.06 8.08
N ALA A 154 -5.57 6.36 7.42
CA ALA A 154 -4.75 5.32 8.00
C ALA A 154 -3.27 5.53 7.66
N PHE A 155 -2.41 5.56 8.67
CA PHE A 155 -0.97 5.52 8.56
C PHE A 155 -0.57 4.05 8.34
N LEU A 156 0.17 3.77 7.27
CA LEU A 156 0.58 2.43 6.92
C LEU A 156 1.99 2.15 7.43
N PHE A 157 2.08 1.30 8.45
CA PHE A 157 3.34 0.83 9.00
C PHE A 157 3.67 -0.56 8.47
N GLY A 158 4.94 -0.95 8.56
CA GLY A 158 5.35 -2.31 8.24
C GLY A 158 6.84 -2.57 8.37
N TRP A 159 7.21 -3.80 8.00
CA TRP A 159 8.57 -4.32 7.96
C TRP A 159 9.07 -4.43 6.51
N ASP A 160 10.36 -4.72 6.34
CA ASP A 160 10.98 -4.87 5.00
C ASP A 160 10.57 -6.18 4.30
N ASP A 161 10.15 -7.18 5.08
CA ASP A 161 9.65 -8.46 4.56
C ASP A 161 8.38 -8.28 3.69
N GLY A 162 7.68 -7.16 3.86
CA GLY A 162 6.44 -6.81 3.17
C GLY A 162 5.20 -6.87 4.05
N THR A 163 5.34 -7.27 5.32
CA THR A 163 4.26 -7.30 6.32
C THR A 163 3.87 -5.87 6.67
N ARG A 164 2.55 -5.57 6.66
CA ARG A 164 2.01 -4.22 6.91
C ARG A 164 0.81 -4.24 7.83
N TYR A 165 0.64 -3.16 8.59
CA TYR A 165 -0.53 -2.86 9.39
C TYR A 165 -0.88 -1.38 9.29
N SER A 166 -2.04 -1.00 9.80
CA SER A 166 -2.58 0.34 9.70
C SER A 166 -2.95 0.85 11.08
N GLU A 167 -2.56 2.09 11.39
CA GLU A 167 -3.14 2.86 12.50
C GLU A 167 -3.94 4.02 11.93
N HIS A 168 -5.08 4.31 12.51
CA HIS A 168 -6.08 5.22 12.02
C HIS A 168 -6.10 6.46 12.89
N TYR A 169 -5.95 7.63 12.30
CA TYR A 169 -5.98 8.90 13.03
C TYR A 169 -6.97 9.86 12.36
N CYS A 170 -7.78 10.56 13.15
CA CYS A 170 -8.59 11.66 12.61
C CYS A 170 -7.71 12.89 12.39
N GLN A 171 -8.16 13.80 11.53
CA GLN A 171 -7.40 15.01 11.20
C GLN A 171 -7.06 15.85 12.44
N GLU A 172 -8.01 16.02 13.37
CA GLU A 172 -7.79 16.77 14.61
C GLU A 172 -6.65 16.18 15.45
N CYS A 173 -6.59 14.86 15.62
CA CYS A 173 -5.49 14.22 16.36
C CYS A 173 -4.18 14.25 15.57
N ILE A 174 -4.23 14.20 14.23
CA ILE A 174 -3.03 14.35 13.41
C ILE A 174 -2.39 15.71 13.71
N GLU A 175 -3.18 16.77 13.64
CA GLU A 175 -2.71 18.15 13.83
C GLU A 175 -2.39 18.47 15.30
N GLY A 176 -3.23 18.03 16.23
CA GLY A 176 -3.15 18.38 17.65
C GLY A 176 -2.21 17.52 18.48
N GLU A 177 -1.90 16.29 18.05
CA GLU A 177 -1.20 15.30 18.89
C GLU A 177 -0.04 14.65 18.13
N ILE A 178 -0.33 14.03 16.98
CA ILE A 178 0.66 13.25 16.22
C ILE A 178 1.81 14.13 15.69
N LEU A 179 1.50 15.26 15.07
CA LEU A 179 2.53 16.19 14.59
C LEU A 179 3.37 16.78 15.73
N PRO A 180 2.79 17.19 16.88
CA PRO A 180 3.56 17.52 18.07
C PRO A 180 4.48 16.40 18.57
N MET A 181 4.01 15.15 18.66
CA MET A 181 4.85 14.01 19.06
C MET A 181 6.06 13.83 18.13
N ILE A 182 5.84 13.97 16.81
CA ILE A 182 6.91 13.92 15.81
C ILE A 182 7.92 15.05 16.02
N ARG A 183 7.44 16.28 16.25
CA ARG A 183 8.29 17.43 16.49
C ARG A 183 9.14 17.23 17.74
N GLU A 184 8.53 16.85 18.85
CA GLU A 184 9.20 16.62 20.12
C GLU A 184 10.31 15.57 19.99
N HIS A 185 10.02 14.46 19.30
CA HIS A 185 11.02 13.42 19.06
C HIS A 185 12.24 13.93 18.27
N VAL A 186 12.02 14.72 17.22
CA VAL A 186 13.11 15.30 16.42
C VAL A 186 13.94 16.28 17.26
N GLU A 187 13.27 17.13 18.05
CA GLU A 187 13.93 18.08 18.94
C GLU A 187 14.75 17.39 20.04
N GLU A 188 14.25 16.29 20.60
CA GLU A 188 14.97 15.44 21.55
C GLU A 188 16.26 14.89 20.94
N VAL A 189 16.17 14.31 19.74
CA VAL A 189 17.34 13.78 19.01
C VAL A 189 18.39 14.87 18.76
N LEU A 190 17.95 16.05 18.33
CA LEU A 190 18.85 17.19 18.10
C LEU A 190 19.50 17.69 19.40
N ARG A 191 18.77 17.66 20.52
CA ARG A 191 19.28 18.01 21.83
C ARG A 191 20.34 17.01 22.30
N SER A 192 20.05 15.71 22.22
CA SER A 192 21.03 14.66 22.55
C SER A 192 22.30 14.75 21.71
N LEU A 193 22.17 15.09 20.41
CA LEU A 193 23.31 15.32 19.55
C LEU A 193 24.16 16.51 20.04
N ARG A 194 23.52 17.62 20.41
CA ARG A 194 24.22 18.81 20.94
C ARG A 194 24.96 18.49 22.24
N GLU A 195 24.27 17.88 23.20
CA GLU A 195 24.86 17.48 24.48
C GLU A 195 26.03 16.49 24.27
N GLY A 196 25.89 15.55 23.34
CA GLY A 196 26.97 14.62 22.98
C GLY A 196 28.20 15.34 22.43
N ILE A 197 28.02 16.32 21.55
CA ILE A 197 29.12 17.15 21.02
C ILE A 197 29.79 17.95 22.14
N GLU A 198 29.02 18.54 23.05
CA GLU A 198 29.55 19.31 24.19
C GLU A 198 30.41 18.42 25.11
N ARG A 199 29.93 17.22 25.47
CA ARG A 199 30.71 16.26 26.27
C ARG A 199 32.03 15.86 25.61
N ILE A 200 32.04 15.67 24.28
CA ILE A 200 33.26 15.36 23.54
C ILE A 200 34.24 16.55 23.63
N ARG A 201 33.77 17.79 23.52
CA ARG A 201 34.61 19.00 23.61
C ARG A 201 35.21 19.19 25.01
N GLU A 202 34.48 18.80 26.06
CA GLU A 202 34.93 18.88 27.46
C GLU A 202 35.88 17.75 27.85
N GLY A 203 36.27 16.87 26.91
CA GLY A 203 37.19 15.76 27.16
C GLY A 203 36.54 14.56 27.85
N GLY A 204 35.20 14.52 27.96
CA GLY A 204 34.42 13.45 28.58
C GLY A 204 34.13 12.26 27.68
N ALA A 205 34.75 12.18 26.50
CA ALA A 205 34.64 10.99 25.66
C ALA A 205 35.59 9.92 26.21
N GLU A 206 35.04 8.87 26.82
CA GLU A 206 35.77 7.61 26.97
C GLU A 206 36.19 7.16 25.57
N THR A 207 37.46 7.38 25.23
CA THR A 207 38.09 6.70 24.11
C THR A 207 38.02 5.22 24.45
N TYR A 208 37.21 4.46 23.71
CA TYR A 208 37.35 3.01 23.66
C TYR A 208 38.76 2.74 23.11
N GLU A 209 39.73 2.64 24.02
CA GLU A 209 41.02 2.02 23.74
C GLU A 209 40.69 0.61 23.27
N THR A 210 40.80 0.40 21.96
CA THR A 210 40.91 -0.93 21.39
C THR A 210 42.23 -1.47 21.90
N LYS A 211 42.19 -2.14 23.07
CA LYS A 211 43.27 -3.00 23.51
C LYS A 211 43.35 -4.13 22.50
N GLY A 212 44.26 -3.98 21.55
CA GLY A 212 44.73 -5.10 20.75
C GLY A 212 45.34 -6.15 21.69
N ASN A 213 44.81 -7.36 21.58
CA ASN A 213 45.52 -8.62 21.75
C ASN A 213 44.79 -9.67 20.91
#